data_AF-A0A9N9RAP0-F1
#
_entry.id   AF-A0A9N9RAP0-F1
#
_cell.length_a   1.000
_cell.length_b   1.000
_cell.length_c   1.000
_cell.angle_alpha   90.00
_cell.angle_beta   90.00
_cell.angle_gamma   90.00
#
_symmetry.space_group_name_H-M   'P 1'
#
loop_
_entity.id
_entity.type
_entity.pdbx_description
1 polymer ?
#
loop_
_entity_poly.entity_id
_entity_poly.type
_entity_poly.pdbx_seq_one_letter_code
_entity_poly.pdbx_strand_id
1 'polypeptide(L)'
;MSETSDLSDFRSDDDQSEYEPPPPPRKRKKKLKNENLWKKNVRKLKRSLGEEYTSARGKKVSKKVFKHVTTCCSKKCCIKLDQNAQRRLFCDFWNIGDKAHQDSLLLSCLEKVSKLRENVGPGKLKRDNQWKYFLTVDGLKINICRKLLLSLLKISENG
;
A
#
# COMPACT_ATOMS: atom_id res chain seq x y z
N MET A 1 -56.38 -90.63 -28.99
CA MET A 1 -55.49 -89.94 -29.95
C MET A 1 -56.02 -88.52 -30.03
N SER A 2 -55.69 -87.64 -29.08
CA SER A 2 -54.47 -86.83 -28.94
C SER A 2 -54.36 -85.73 -30.01
N GLU A 3 -54.94 -84.57 -29.72
CA GLU A 3 -54.56 -83.29 -30.32
C GLU A 3 -54.35 -82.28 -29.18
N THR A 4 -53.08 -81.98 -28.90
CA THR A 4 -52.65 -80.93 -27.97
C THR A 4 -52.29 -79.71 -28.81
N SER A 5 -53.09 -78.66 -28.72
CA SER A 5 -52.83 -77.35 -29.31
C SER A 5 -51.69 -76.63 -28.58
N ASP A 6 -50.74 -76.18 -29.39
CA ASP A 6 -49.43 -75.61 -29.09
C ASP A 6 -49.53 -74.29 -28.29
N LEU A 7 -48.81 -74.21 -27.16
CA LEU A 7 -48.81 -73.07 -26.25
C LEU A 7 -47.40 -72.44 -26.21
N SER A 8 -47.31 -71.20 -26.69
CA SER A 8 -46.38 -70.13 -26.29
C SER A 8 -44.86 -70.35 -26.43
N ASP A 9 -44.21 -69.58 -27.31
CA ASP A 9 -42.81 -69.15 -27.15
C ASP A 9 -42.73 -67.62 -27.25
N PHE A 10 -43.03 -66.93 -26.13
CA PHE A 10 -42.77 -65.51 -25.96
C PHE A 10 -41.34 -65.40 -25.39
N ARG A 11 -40.35 -65.27 -26.28
CA ARG A 11 -38.96 -65.02 -25.87
C ARG A 11 -38.83 -63.58 -25.40
N SER A 12 -38.71 -63.39 -24.09
CA SER A 12 -38.25 -62.14 -23.51
C SER A 12 -36.72 -62.09 -23.63
N ASP A 13 -36.22 -61.34 -24.62
CA ASP A 13 -34.83 -60.88 -24.63
C ASP A 13 -34.67 -59.80 -23.55
N ASP A 14 -34.35 -60.25 -22.33
CA ASP A 14 -33.97 -59.42 -21.20
C ASP A 14 -32.54 -58.89 -21.46
N ASP A 15 -32.44 -57.81 -22.24
CA ASP A 15 -31.21 -57.06 -22.49
C ASP A 15 -30.78 -56.35 -21.20
N GLN A 16 -30.04 -57.08 -20.36
CA GLN A 16 -29.39 -56.53 -19.17
C GLN A 16 -28.18 -55.67 -19.58
N SER A 17 -28.44 -54.45 -20.04
CA SER A 17 -27.40 -53.43 -20.15
C SER A 17 -26.99 -52.98 -18.73
N GLU A 18 -25.79 -53.35 -18.31
CA GLU A 18 -25.21 -52.99 -17.03
C GLU A 18 -24.98 -51.46 -16.95
N TYR A 19 -25.90 -50.74 -16.28
CA TYR A 19 -25.79 -49.30 -16.10
C TYR A 19 -24.73 -48.98 -15.04
N GLU A 20 -23.52 -48.60 -15.47
CA GLU A 20 -22.55 -47.98 -14.58
C GLU A 20 -22.90 -46.49 -14.35
N PRO A 21 -23.20 -46.06 -13.12
CA PRO A 21 -23.50 -44.68 -12.84
C PRO A 21 -22.26 -43.79 -13.00
N PRO A 22 -22.42 -42.55 -13.52
CA PRO A 22 -21.29 -41.65 -13.75
C PRO A 22 -20.58 -41.29 -12.44
N PRO A 23 -19.24 -41.11 -12.47
CA PRO A 23 -18.47 -40.81 -11.28
C PRO A 23 -18.90 -39.45 -10.66
N PRO A 24 -18.89 -39.34 -9.32
CA PRO A 24 -19.37 -38.14 -8.65
C PRO A 24 -18.53 -36.91 -9.01
N PRO A 25 -19.14 -35.72 -9.07
CA PRO A 25 -18.43 -34.50 -9.41
C PRO A 25 -17.31 -34.22 -8.41
N ARG A 26 -16.08 -34.06 -8.92
CA ARG A 26 -14.90 -33.77 -8.09
C ARG A 26 -15.11 -32.45 -7.35
N LYS A 27 -15.11 -32.49 -6.02
CA LYS A 27 -15.18 -31.29 -5.16
C LYS A 27 -14.03 -30.34 -5.53
N ARG A 28 -14.36 -29.14 -6.04
CA ARG A 28 -13.36 -28.10 -6.34
C ARG A 28 -12.60 -27.75 -5.07
N LYS A 29 -11.28 -27.97 -5.06
CA LYS A 29 -10.40 -27.49 -3.99
C LYS A 29 -10.55 -25.97 -3.88
N LYS A 30 -10.92 -25.47 -2.69
CA LYS A 30 -10.95 -24.02 -2.42
C LYS A 30 -9.55 -23.46 -2.64
N LYS A 31 -9.40 -22.50 -3.56
CA LYS A 31 -8.11 -21.81 -3.76
C LYS A 31 -7.72 -21.11 -2.45
N LEU A 32 -6.48 -21.33 -1.99
CA LEU A 32 -5.87 -20.55 -0.91
C LEU A 32 -5.88 -19.07 -1.31
N LYS A 33 -6.35 -18.21 -0.40
CA LYS A 33 -6.44 -16.77 -0.65
C LYS A 33 -5.04 -16.15 -0.51
N ASN A 34 -4.43 -15.77 -1.63
CA ASN A 34 -3.18 -15.00 -1.63
C ASN A 34 -3.49 -13.50 -1.56
N GLU A 35 -3.54 -12.94 -0.34
CA GLU A 35 -3.90 -11.54 -0.11
C GLU A 35 -2.93 -10.56 -0.79
N ASN A 36 -1.65 -10.94 -0.94
CA ASN A 36 -0.64 -10.12 -1.63
C ASN A 36 -0.97 -9.84 -3.09
N LEU A 37 -1.72 -10.74 -3.75
CA LEU A 37 -2.13 -10.58 -5.14
C LEU A 37 -3.39 -9.74 -5.29
N TRP A 38 -4.04 -9.36 -4.18
CA TRP A 38 -5.21 -8.50 -4.26
C TRP A 38 -4.82 -7.15 -4.84
N LYS A 39 -5.54 -6.70 -5.87
CA LYS A 39 -5.29 -5.41 -6.55
C LYS A 39 -5.14 -4.25 -5.55
N LYS A 40 -5.85 -4.28 -4.43
CA LYS A 40 -5.75 -3.29 -3.34
C LYS A 40 -4.38 -3.33 -2.65
N ASN A 41 -3.89 -4.52 -2.30
CA ASN A 41 -2.62 -4.71 -1.59
C ASN A 41 -1.43 -4.41 -2.51
N VAL A 42 -1.46 -4.88 -3.75
CA VAL A 42 -0.47 -4.50 -4.78
C VAL A 42 -0.40 -2.98 -4.93
N ARG A 43 -1.54 -2.28 -4.97
CA ARG A 43 -1.57 -0.81 -5.03
C ARG A 43 -0.98 -0.15 -3.79
N LYS A 44 -1.27 -0.69 -2.60
CA LYS A 44 -0.74 -0.17 -1.34
C LYS A 44 0.79 -0.30 -1.32
N LEU A 45 1.31 -1.47 -1.69
CA LEU A 45 2.74 -1.76 -1.78
C LEU A 45 3.44 -0.84 -2.80
N LYS A 46 2.89 -0.73 -4.02
CA LYS A 46 3.45 0.19 -5.02
C LYS A 46 3.46 1.64 -4.53
N ARG A 47 2.41 2.07 -3.82
CA ARG A 47 2.36 3.41 -3.23
C ARG A 47 3.42 3.60 -2.15
N SER A 48 3.61 2.64 -1.24
CA SER A 48 4.63 2.73 -0.19
C SER A 48 6.05 2.63 -0.74
N LEU A 49 6.28 1.95 -1.85
CA LEU A 49 7.57 1.95 -2.57
C LEU A 49 7.78 3.21 -3.42
N GLY A 50 6.77 4.07 -3.54
CA GLY A 50 6.82 5.24 -4.41
C GLY A 50 6.82 4.89 -5.90
N GLU A 51 6.39 3.69 -6.27
CA GLU A 51 6.33 3.23 -7.66
C GLU A 51 5.11 3.77 -8.42
N GLU A 52 5.15 3.62 -9.74
CA GLU A 52 4.00 3.94 -10.58
C GLU A 52 2.84 2.96 -10.30
N TYR A 53 1.63 3.51 -10.09
CA TYR A 53 0.43 2.70 -9.91
C TYR A 53 -0.82 3.37 -10.49
N THR A 54 -1.81 2.55 -10.83
CA THR A 54 -3.14 3.04 -11.21
C THR A 54 -4.04 3.09 -9.99
N SER A 55 -4.61 4.27 -9.69
CA SER A 55 -5.53 4.46 -8.58
C SER A 55 -6.81 3.64 -8.76
N ALA A 56 -7.60 3.49 -7.68
CA ALA A 56 -8.91 2.82 -7.78
C ALA A 56 -9.87 3.52 -8.76
N ARG A 57 -9.66 4.81 -9.01
CA ARG A 57 -10.44 5.63 -9.96
C ARG A 57 -9.82 5.65 -11.38
N GLY A 58 -8.88 4.75 -11.69
CA GLY A 58 -8.23 4.66 -13.01
C GLY A 58 -7.11 5.67 -13.28
N LYS A 59 -6.93 6.71 -12.45
CA LYS A 59 -5.84 7.69 -12.63
C LYS A 59 -4.46 7.04 -12.44
N LYS A 60 -3.54 7.23 -13.40
CA LYS A 60 -2.13 6.81 -13.31
C LYS A 60 -1.37 7.78 -12.40
N VAL A 61 -0.68 7.25 -11.40
CA VAL A 61 0.18 8.01 -10.48
C VAL A 61 1.62 7.63 -10.79
N SER A 62 2.42 8.61 -11.22
CA SER A 62 3.81 8.39 -11.62
C SER A 62 4.70 7.98 -10.43
N LYS A 63 5.80 7.27 -10.75
CA LYS A 63 6.86 6.94 -9.80
C LYS A 63 7.45 8.21 -9.16
N LYS A 64 7.79 8.11 -7.89
CA LYS A 64 8.54 9.11 -7.13
C LYS A 64 9.99 9.06 -7.56
N VAL A 65 10.49 10.18 -8.09
CA VAL A 65 11.88 10.33 -8.52
C VAL A 65 12.55 11.37 -7.65
N PHE A 66 13.77 11.06 -7.22
CA PHE A 66 14.60 11.99 -6.46
C PHE A 66 14.82 13.26 -7.27
N LYS A 67 14.57 14.42 -6.65
CA LYS A 67 14.91 15.72 -7.20
C LYS A 67 15.68 16.47 -6.12
N HIS A 68 16.89 16.92 -6.46
CA HIS A 68 17.67 17.75 -5.57
C HIS A 68 16.90 19.04 -5.23
N VAL A 69 16.81 19.33 -3.94
CA VAL A 69 16.11 20.50 -3.43
C VAL A 69 17.14 21.59 -3.13
N THR A 70 17.16 22.62 -3.99
CA THR A 70 18.07 23.77 -3.89
C THR A 70 17.43 24.97 -3.20
N THR A 71 16.10 25.01 -3.11
CA THR A 71 15.34 26.12 -2.53
C THR A 71 14.22 25.58 -1.63
N CYS A 72 14.01 26.21 -0.46
CA CYS A 72 13.00 25.73 0.49
C CYS A 72 12.36 26.82 1.36
N CYS A 73 13.16 27.69 1.96
CA CYS A 73 12.73 28.79 2.83
C CYS A 73 13.77 29.92 2.77
N SER A 74 13.42 31.10 3.29
CA SER A 74 14.32 32.27 3.34
C SER A 74 15.62 31.98 4.10
N LYS A 75 15.58 31.07 5.08
CA LYS A 75 16.76 30.61 5.85
C LYS A 75 17.63 29.59 5.10
N LYS A 76 17.25 29.22 3.87
CA LYS A 76 17.96 28.28 2.98
C LYS A 76 18.49 27.01 3.69
N CYS A 77 17.67 26.39 4.54
CA CYS A 77 18.07 25.21 5.31
C CYS A 77 18.45 23.99 4.43
N CYS A 78 18.10 23.99 3.14
CA CYS A 78 18.57 23.02 2.15
C CYS A 78 20.07 23.02 1.94
N ILE A 79 20.77 24.15 2.16
CA ILE A 79 22.23 24.25 2.01
C ILE A 79 22.96 23.39 3.05
N LYS A 80 22.33 23.12 4.19
CA LYS A 80 22.89 22.25 5.24
C LYS A 80 22.92 20.77 4.86
N LEU A 81 22.27 20.40 3.75
CA LEU A 81 22.16 19.03 3.28
C LEU A 81 22.76 18.92 1.89
N ASP A 82 23.86 18.18 1.80
CA ASP A 82 24.45 17.84 0.51
C ASP A 82 23.49 17.02 -0.36
N GLN A 83 23.66 17.09 -1.68
CA GLN A 83 22.87 16.35 -2.65
C GLN A 83 22.90 14.84 -2.38
N ASN A 84 24.05 14.30 -1.96
CA ASN A 84 24.18 12.89 -1.63
C ASN A 84 23.36 12.51 -0.39
N ALA A 85 23.42 13.33 0.66
CA ALA A 85 22.61 13.14 1.86
C ALA A 85 21.11 13.18 1.53
N GLN A 86 20.68 14.16 0.72
CA GLN A 86 19.30 14.25 0.25
C GLN A 86 18.87 13.00 -0.51
N ARG A 87 19.73 12.47 -1.40
CA ARG A 87 19.45 11.26 -2.17
C ARG A 87 19.31 10.04 -1.26
N ARG A 88 20.22 9.85 -0.30
CA ARG A 88 20.18 8.75 0.66
C ARG A 88 18.87 8.77 1.44
N LEU A 89 18.53 9.91 2.06
CA LEU A 89 17.27 10.08 2.80
C LEU A 89 16.03 9.75 1.95
N PHE A 90 16.03 10.15 0.68
CA PHE A 90 14.93 9.83 -0.22
C PHE A 90 14.85 8.33 -0.51
N CYS A 91 15.98 7.70 -0.84
CA CYS A 91 16.06 6.28 -1.13
C CYS A 91 15.66 5.44 0.10
N ASP A 92 16.24 5.74 1.26
CA ASP A 92 15.98 5.03 2.51
C ASP A 92 14.49 5.08 2.87
N PHE A 93 13.85 6.25 2.71
CA PHE A 93 12.43 6.41 2.98
C PHE A 93 11.54 5.55 2.06
N TRP A 94 11.79 5.56 0.75
CA TRP A 94 10.95 4.84 -0.21
C TRP A 94 11.27 3.34 -0.28
N ASN A 95 12.50 2.93 0.03
CA ASN A 95 12.93 1.53 0.04
C ASN A 95 12.29 0.70 1.16
N ILE A 96 11.77 1.33 2.21
CA ILE A 96 11.08 0.64 3.32
C ILE A 96 9.87 -0.16 2.84
N GLY A 97 9.13 0.36 1.85
CA GLY A 97 7.98 -0.34 1.28
C GLY A 97 6.79 -0.55 2.23
N ASP A 98 6.85 -0.02 3.45
CA ASP A 98 5.76 -0.07 4.43
C ASP A 98 5.38 1.33 4.92
N LYS A 99 4.09 1.63 4.83
CA LYS A 99 3.52 2.92 5.20
C LYS A 99 3.62 3.17 6.71
N ALA A 100 3.46 2.15 7.55
CA ALA A 100 3.52 2.33 9.01
C ALA A 100 4.92 2.75 9.46
N HIS A 101 5.94 2.10 8.93
CA HIS A 101 7.34 2.43 9.18
C HIS A 101 7.72 3.81 8.61
N GLN A 102 7.24 4.14 7.41
CA GLN A 102 7.39 5.49 6.84
C GLN A 102 6.77 6.57 7.73
N ASP A 103 5.58 6.33 8.27
CA ASP A 103 4.90 7.28 9.17
C ASP A 103 5.65 7.43 10.49
N SER A 104 6.18 6.33 11.05
CA SER A 104 7.06 6.37 12.23
C SER A 104 8.31 7.23 12.00
N LEU A 105 8.96 7.10 10.84
CA LEU A 105 10.11 7.94 10.48
C LEU A 105 9.73 9.42 10.30
N LEU A 106 8.56 9.71 9.73
CA LEU A 106 8.08 11.09 9.64
C LEU A 106 7.82 11.67 11.03
N LEU A 107 7.26 10.88 11.94
CA LEU A 107 7.04 11.28 13.33
C LEU A 107 8.36 11.49 14.07
N SER A 108 9.39 10.66 13.83
CA SER A 108 10.70 10.87 14.45
C SER A 108 11.41 12.14 13.97
N CYS A 109 11.02 12.66 12.80
CA CYS A 109 11.50 13.95 12.28
C CYS A 109 10.76 15.14 12.91
N LEU A 110 9.70 14.92 13.68
CA LEU A 110 8.85 15.96 14.27
C LEU A 110 9.15 16.12 15.76
N GLU A 111 9.33 17.35 16.20
CA GLU A 111 9.42 17.69 17.61
C GLU A 111 8.36 18.71 17.98
N LYS A 112 7.56 18.38 19.00
CA LYS A 112 6.57 19.28 19.56
C LYS A 112 7.28 20.27 20.48
N VAL A 113 7.11 21.55 20.20
CA VAL A 113 7.66 22.65 21.01
C VAL A 113 6.51 23.36 21.69
N SER A 114 6.56 23.40 23.02
CA SER A 114 5.66 24.22 23.82
C SER A 114 5.94 25.69 23.57
N LYS A 115 4.89 26.51 23.59
CA LYS A 115 5.06 27.97 23.54
C LYS A 115 5.72 28.43 24.83
N LEU A 116 6.86 29.11 24.71
CA LEU A 116 7.54 29.73 25.86
C LEU A 116 6.79 30.97 26.38
N ARG A 117 5.94 31.59 25.56
CA ARG A 117 5.15 32.77 25.92
C ARG A 117 3.72 32.65 25.40
N GLU A 118 2.76 32.84 26.28
CA GLU A 118 1.36 33.01 25.92
C GLU A 118 1.11 34.47 25.57
N ASN A 119 0.37 34.71 24.49
CA ASN A 119 0.00 36.07 24.10
C ASN A 119 -1.28 36.41 24.86
N VAL A 120 -1.15 37.20 25.93
CA VAL A 120 -2.27 37.61 26.79
C VAL A 120 -2.98 38.77 26.09
N GLY A 121 -3.90 38.47 25.18
CA GLY A 121 -4.68 39.49 24.49
C GLY A 121 -6.01 38.96 23.94
N PRO A 122 -7.10 39.75 23.98
CA PRO A 122 -8.41 39.31 23.52
C PRO A 122 -8.40 39.06 22.00
N GLY A 123 -8.85 37.88 21.58
CA GLY A 123 -9.12 37.56 20.16
C GLY A 123 -8.03 36.81 19.38
N LYS A 124 -6.97 36.28 20.00
CA LYS A 124 -5.96 35.47 19.27
C LYS A 124 -6.19 33.97 19.41
N LEU A 125 -6.27 33.28 18.26
CA LEU A 125 -6.37 31.83 18.16
C LEU A 125 -5.25 31.14 18.96
N LYS A 126 -5.65 30.27 19.90
CA LYS A 126 -4.77 29.36 20.66
C LYS A 126 -4.14 28.31 19.75
N ARG A 127 -3.09 28.66 19.00
CA ARG A 127 -2.22 27.64 18.39
C ARG A 127 -1.37 27.00 19.49
N ASP A 128 -1.88 26.03 20.22
CA ASP A 128 -1.18 25.50 21.42
C ASP A 128 0.12 24.75 21.08
N ASN A 129 0.26 24.31 19.83
CA ASN A 129 1.37 23.46 19.40
C ASN A 129 2.20 24.15 18.29
N GLN A 130 3.50 24.31 18.53
CA GLN A 130 4.47 24.59 17.48
C GLN A 130 5.23 23.30 17.15
N TRP A 131 5.48 23.06 15.86
CA TRP A 131 6.22 21.90 15.39
C TRP A 131 7.54 22.33 14.78
N LYS A 132 8.64 21.71 15.25
CA LYS A 132 9.96 21.80 14.61
C LYS A 132 10.23 20.51 13.84
N TYR A 133 10.96 20.64 12.75
CA TYR A 133 11.30 19.53 11.86
C TYR A 133 12.81 19.33 11.88
N PHE A 134 13.23 18.08 11.96
CA PHE A 134 14.62 17.68 12.02
C PHE A 134 14.89 16.52 11.08
N LEU A 135 16.11 16.49 10.53
CA LEU A 135 16.63 15.33 9.82
C LEU A 135 17.93 14.90 10.48
N THR A 136 18.13 13.60 10.60
CA THR A 136 19.39 13.03 11.10
C THR A 136 20.26 12.65 9.90
N VAL A 137 21.43 13.25 9.80
CA VAL A 137 22.45 12.92 8.77
C VAL A 137 23.77 12.68 9.48
N ASP A 138 24.37 11.51 9.28
CA ASP A 138 25.64 11.13 9.90
C ASP A 138 25.67 11.31 11.44
N GLY A 139 24.53 10.99 12.09
CA GLY A 139 24.34 11.15 13.54
C GLY A 139 24.01 12.57 14.01
N LEU A 140 24.07 13.57 13.14
CA LEU A 140 23.76 14.96 13.46
C LEU A 140 22.31 15.31 13.16
N LYS A 141 21.60 15.88 14.14
CA LYS A 141 20.24 16.40 13.97
C LYS A 141 20.28 17.82 13.39
N ILE A 142 19.80 17.96 12.16
CA ILE A 142 19.76 19.22 11.43
C ILE A 142 18.32 19.77 11.46
N ASN A 143 18.15 20.98 11.99
CA ASN A 143 16.86 21.67 11.93
C ASN A 143 16.54 22.12 10.49
N ILE A 144 15.36 21.74 10.02
CA ILE A 144 14.88 22.02 8.67
C ILE A 144 13.47 22.61 8.68
N CYS A 145 13.02 23.12 7.54
CA CYS A 145 11.64 23.54 7.36
C CYS A 145 10.77 22.40 6.83
N ARG A 146 9.47 22.46 7.12
CA ARG A 146 8.46 21.53 6.59
C ARG A 146 8.51 21.40 5.07
N LYS A 147 8.68 22.52 4.36
CA LYS A 147 8.75 22.56 2.89
C LYS A 147 9.90 21.70 2.34
N LEU A 148 11.05 21.73 3.01
CA LEU A 148 12.21 20.92 2.63
C LEU A 148 11.89 19.44 2.79
N LEU A 149 11.34 19.03 3.93
CA LEU A 149 10.97 17.62 4.17
C LEU A 149 9.99 17.09 3.13
N LEU A 150 8.91 17.83 2.86
CA LEU A 150 7.88 17.44 1.89
C LEU A 150 8.44 17.38 0.46
N SER A 151 9.25 18.37 0.08
CA SER A 151 9.86 18.43 -1.26
C SER A 151 10.89 17.33 -1.47
N LEU A 152 11.68 17.06 -0.43
CA LEU A 152 12.71 16.02 -0.41
C LEU A 152 12.07 14.65 -0.58
N LEU A 153 11.09 14.32 0.26
CA LEU A 153 10.42 13.02 0.27
C LEU A 153 9.33 12.89 -0.80
N LYS A 154 9.01 13.96 -1.54
CA LYS A 154 7.93 14.00 -2.55
C LYS A 154 6.55 13.61 -1.99
N ILE A 155 6.27 14.06 -0.78
CA ILE A 155 5.00 13.82 -0.08
C ILE A 155 4.11 15.06 -0.26
N SER A 156 2.82 14.83 -0.53
CA SER A 156 1.84 15.91 -0.59
C SER A 156 1.43 16.34 0.81
N GLU A 157 1.20 17.64 0.99
CA GLU A 157 0.54 18.14 2.18
C GLU A 157 -0.96 17.78 2.11
N ASN A 158 -1.41 16.89 2.98
CA ASN A 158 -2.83 16.71 3.23
C ASN A 158 -3.17 17.67 4.38
N GLY A 159 -3.78 18.80 4.04
CA GLY A 159 -4.36 19.75 4.98
C GLY A 159 -5.75 19.33 5.41
#